data_AF-D9XF05-F1
#
_entry.id   AF-D9XF05-F1
#
_cell.length_a   1.000
_cell.length_b   1.000
_cell.length_c   1.000
_cell.angle_alpha   90.00
_cell.angle_beta   90.00
_cell.angle_gamma   90.00
#
_symmetry.space_group_name_H-M   'P 1'
#
loop_
_entity.id
_entity.type
_entity.pdbx_description
1 polymer ?
#
loop_
_entity_poly.entity_id
_entity_poly.type
_entity_poly.pdbx_seq_one_letter_code
_entity_poly.pdbx_strand_id
1 'polypeptide(L)'
;MSDPMDSDRTRVMARLLCTHPAVTEATVTAGADGRESVAWLVPDRSHAPLLHRAAALEAAGRLGMLGWHEPADGLRVAGVNRGETDFLYREIFTENAYFKHGITLPPGAVVVDAGANIGMFTLDVARRSPGARVIAVEPVEELAEAATVNAELHGVDATVLRCGLGRAESEIRFTYYPHNSVMSGGFAQVDEDSDVLRRHLLTGEGAEEGAQLDRLVTDRMTAVRRRVPTTTLTRVAADHGLTRIDLLKIDVEKAEMDVLEGIDAALWPRIDRIVMEVHDIDDRLAAVLGTLSAQGFSVTHEQDPRLALTPCHHVYAHRPEATAHDTCPSRVAATSVGHGPNLRTLERELRELLTRADPSAEVPGRFVVVPGLDEVTVQSPAPDAVPRATCRTAHLAEIWAGIFGPEAVRPDADFFDLGGDSLAAVRLLAHVERRLGEDALTPDLIFTDSTFGALAAAIEASAPPRASAATGAQRTGSEDPTPDRGEP
;
A
#
# COMPACT_ATOMS: atom_id res chain seq x y z
N MET A 1 -26.35 -8.92 -31.82
CA MET A 1 -27.40 -7.90 -32.05
C MET A 1 -27.90 -7.50 -30.69
N SER A 2 -27.44 -6.37 -30.17
CA SER A 2 -27.91 -5.79 -28.91
C SER A 2 -29.40 -5.44 -29.06
N ASP A 3 -30.21 -5.80 -28.07
CA ASP A 3 -31.66 -5.56 -28.06
C ASP A 3 -31.91 -4.04 -28.01
N PRO A 4 -32.69 -3.44 -28.92
CA PRO A 4 -32.96 -2.00 -28.90
C PRO A 4 -33.56 -1.50 -27.57
N MET A 5 -34.22 -2.37 -26.81
CA MET A 5 -34.70 -2.04 -25.45
C MET A 5 -33.59 -1.90 -24.41
N ASP A 6 -32.47 -2.60 -24.59
CA ASP A 6 -31.30 -2.54 -23.71
C ASP A 6 -30.48 -1.25 -23.96
N SER A 7 -30.46 -0.80 -25.23
CA SER A 7 -29.82 0.47 -25.61
C SER A 7 -30.53 1.72 -25.09
N ASP A 8 -31.84 1.68 -24.88
CA ASP A 8 -32.59 2.85 -24.38
C ASP A 8 -32.47 2.97 -22.86
N ARG A 9 -32.46 1.83 -22.16
CA ARG A 9 -32.24 1.76 -20.70
C ARG A 9 -30.85 2.26 -20.31
N THR A 10 -29.80 1.78 -20.97
CA THR A 10 -28.41 2.22 -20.73
C THR A 10 -28.22 3.72 -20.96
N ARG A 11 -28.90 4.31 -21.96
CA ARG A 11 -28.90 5.77 -22.21
C ARG A 11 -29.60 6.56 -21.11
N VAL A 12 -30.74 6.08 -20.61
CA VAL A 12 -31.46 6.74 -19.50
C VAL A 12 -30.59 6.72 -18.25
N MET A 13 -29.96 5.59 -17.93
CA MET A 13 -29.04 5.46 -16.80
C MET A 13 -27.85 6.41 -16.91
N ALA A 14 -27.18 6.46 -18.07
CA ALA A 14 -26.05 7.36 -18.32
C ALA A 14 -26.42 8.84 -18.09
N ARG A 15 -27.58 9.28 -18.61
CA ARG A 15 -28.08 10.66 -18.39
C ARG A 15 -28.34 10.95 -16.92
N LEU A 16 -28.86 9.96 -16.19
CA LEU A 16 -29.16 10.10 -14.79
C LEU A 16 -27.88 10.18 -13.95
N LEU A 17 -26.84 9.40 -14.28
CA LEU A 17 -25.50 9.51 -13.65
C LEU A 17 -24.90 10.91 -13.81
N CYS A 18 -25.02 11.53 -14.99
CA CYS A 18 -24.58 12.91 -15.24
C CYS A 18 -25.33 13.99 -14.44
N THR A 19 -26.41 13.66 -13.72
CA THR A 19 -27.05 14.62 -12.82
C THR A 19 -26.29 14.78 -11.49
N HIS A 20 -25.38 13.86 -11.19
CA HIS A 20 -24.52 13.94 -10.02
C HIS A 20 -23.41 14.98 -10.26
N PRO A 21 -23.15 15.92 -9.33
CA PRO A 21 -22.18 17.01 -9.54
C PRO A 21 -20.75 16.51 -9.78
N ALA A 22 -20.40 15.33 -9.25
CA ALA A 22 -19.09 14.71 -9.43
C ALA A 22 -18.87 14.05 -10.80
N VAL A 23 -19.89 13.97 -11.68
CA VAL A 23 -19.83 13.25 -12.96
C VAL A 23 -20.11 14.23 -14.11
N THR A 24 -19.11 14.47 -14.95
CA THR A 24 -19.26 15.32 -16.14
C THR A 24 -19.91 14.55 -17.28
N GLU A 25 -19.43 13.35 -17.56
CA GLU A 25 -19.93 12.48 -18.62
C GLU A 25 -20.04 11.04 -18.12
N ALA A 26 -20.99 10.27 -18.65
CA ALA A 26 -21.11 8.85 -18.35
C ALA A 26 -21.62 8.07 -19.56
N THR A 27 -21.21 6.81 -19.67
CA THR A 27 -21.84 5.82 -20.54
C THR A 27 -22.00 4.48 -19.82
N VAL A 28 -23.00 3.70 -20.19
CA VAL A 28 -23.23 2.37 -19.60
C VAL A 28 -23.16 1.34 -20.72
N THR A 29 -22.30 0.34 -20.55
CA THR A 29 -22.14 -0.77 -21.50
C THR A 29 -22.54 -2.08 -20.85
N ALA A 30 -23.16 -2.99 -21.61
CA ALA A 30 -23.32 -4.37 -21.15
C ALA A 30 -21.93 -5.03 -21.03
N GLY A 31 -21.70 -5.79 -19.95
CA GLY A 31 -20.46 -6.56 -19.79
C GLY A 31 -20.32 -7.62 -20.87
N ALA A 32 -19.07 -8.02 -21.17
CA ALA A 32 -18.72 -8.94 -22.26
C ALA A 32 -19.49 -10.28 -22.21
N ASP A 33 -19.90 -10.68 -21.00
CA ASP A 33 -20.56 -11.94 -20.66
C ASP A 33 -22.09 -11.83 -20.69
N GLY A 34 -22.63 -10.62 -20.87
CA GLY A 34 -24.06 -10.29 -20.79
C GLY A 34 -24.67 -10.39 -19.38
N ARG A 35 -23.83 -10.43 -18.32
CA ARG A 35 -24.29 -10.66 -16.93
C ARG A 35 -24.24 -9.46 -16.00
N GLU A 36 -23.34 -8.50 -16.24
CA GLU A 36 -23.26 -7.27 -15.44
C GLU A 36 -22.98 -6.07 -16.33
N SER A 37 -23.68 -4.97 -16.13
CA SER A 37 -23.39 -3.72 -16.85
C SER A 37 -22.29 -2.91 -16.15
N VAL A 38 -21.48 -2.21 -16.95
CA VAL A 38 -20.37 -1.36 -16.49
C VAL A 38 -20.72 0.10 -16.79
N ALA A 39 -20.67 0.94 -15.77
CA ALA A 39 -20.80 2.39 -15.91
C ALA A 39 -19.41 3.04 -15.98
N TRP A 40 -19.13 3.71 -17.09
CA TRP A 40 -17.91 4.48 -17.33
C TRP A 40 -18.18 5.94 -17.01
N LEU A 41 -17.37 6.53 -16.15
CA LEU A 41 -17.58 7.86 -15.57
C LEU A 41 -16.39 8.77 -15.89
N VAL A 42 -16.67 9.98 -16.37
CA VAL A 42 -15.69 11.07 -16.45
C VAL A 42 -15.89 11.97 -15.24
N PRO A 43 -14.95 12.03 -14.28
CA PRO A 43 -15.10 12.81 -13.07
C PRO A 43 -15.00 14.31 -13.32
N ASP A 44 -15.83 15.08 -12.62
CA ASP A 44 -15.80 16.54 -12.66
C ASP A 44 -14.56 17.12 -11.98
N ARG A 45 -13.95 18.12 -12.64
CA ARG A 45 -12.71 18.76 -12.18
C ARG A 45 -12.84 19.50 -10.85
N SER A 46 -14.03 20.01 -10.54
CA SER A 46 -14.25 20.84 -9.35
C SER A 46 -14.88 20.04 -8.22
N HIS A 47 -15.78 19.11 -8.55
CA HIS A 47 -16.53 18.33 -7.57
C HIS A 47 -15.95 16.94 -7.31
N ALA A 48 -15.05 16.43 -8.15
CA ALA A 48 -14.27 15.21 -7.94
C ALA A 48 -12.80 15.34 -8.41
N PRO A 49 -12.06 16.37 -7.94
CA PRO A 49 -10.71 16.67 -8.42
C PRO A 49 -9.72 15.51 -8.24
N LEU A 50 -9.84 14.75 -7.16
CA LEU A 50 -8.97 13.59 -6.88
C LEU A 50 -9.16 12.50 -7.95
N LEU A 51 -10.40 12.10 -8.21
CA LEU A 51 -10.73 11.09 -9.23
C LEU A 51 -10.37 11.60 -10.64
N HIS A 52 -10.60 12.88 -10.91
CA HIS A 52 -10.22 13.50 -12.18
C HIS A 52 -8.71 13.39 -12.44
N ARG A 53 -7.89 13.78 -11.45
CA ARG A 53 -6.42 13.68 -11.55
C ARG A 53 -5.94 12.24 -11.63
N ALA A 54 -6.54 11.33 -10.85
CA ALA A 54 -6.21 9.90 -10.90
C ALA A 54 -6.44 9.32 -12.31
N ALA A 55 -7.59 9.61 -12.91
CA ALA A 55 -7.92 9.17 -14.28
C ALA A 55 -6.93 9.71 -15.32
N ALA A 56 -6.54 10.99 -15.19
CA ALA A 56 -5.56 11.61 -16.08
C ALA A 56 -4.15 10.99 -15.93
N LEU A 57 -3.74 10.67 -14.70
CA LEU A 57 -2.46 10.00 -14.43
C LEU A 57 -2.42 8.58 -14.98
N GLU A 58 -3.49 7.81 -14.82
CA GLU A 58 -3.66 6.48 -15.43
C GLU A 58 -3.54 6.54 -16.96
N ALA A 59 -4.27 7.47 -17.59
CA ALA A 59 -4.29 7.64 -19.04
C ALA A 59 -2.92 8.05 -19.59
N ALA A 60 -2.16 8.84 -18.82
CA ALA A 60 -0.78 9.20 -19.14
C ALA A 60 0.22 8.06 -18.89
N GLY A 61 -0.22 6.89 -18.42
CA GLY A 61 0.63 5.73 -18.11
C GLY A 61 1.54 5.94 -16.90
N ARG A 62 1.23 6.93 -16.04
CA ARG A 62 2.09 7.31 -14.90
C ARG A 62 2.09 6.30 -13.77
N LEU A 63 1.11 5.39 -13.70
CA LEU A 63 1.06 4.38 -12.65
C LEU A 63 2.10 3.28 -12.85
N GLY A 64 2.47 2.93 -14.08
CA GLY A 64 3.37 1.82 -14.34
C GLY A 64 2.88 0.51 -13.69
N MET A 65 3.60 0.01 -12.69
CA MET A 65 3.24 -1.19 -11.92
C MET A 65 2.48 -0.87 -10.61
N LEU A 66 2.27 0.40 -10.29
CA LEU A 66 1.61 0.82 -9.05
C LEU A 66 0.10 0.58 -9.12
N GLY A 67 -0.49 0.26 -7.98
CA GLY A 67 -1.94 0.15 -7.81
C GLY A 67 -2.50 1.35 -7.06
N TRP A 68 -3.77 1.69 -7.32
CA TRP A 68 -4.48 2.64 -6.46
C TRP A 68 -4.96 1.97 -5.18
N HIS A 69 -4.75 2.64 -4.08
CA HIS A 69 -5.24 2.27 -2.76
C HIS A 69 -5.97 3.44 -2.13
N GLU A 70 -7.05 3.14 -1.41
CA GLU A 70 -7.86 4.13 -0.69
C GLU A 70 -7.96 3.72 0.79
N PRO A 71 -6.94 4.01 1.62
CA PRO A 71 -6.92 3.58 3.02
C PRO A 71 -7.96 4.30 3.90
N ALA A 72 -8.47 5.45 3.45
CA ALA A 72 -9.55 6.18 4.10
C ALA A 72 -10.28 7.12 3.15
N ASP A 73 -11.43 7.64 3.60
CA ASP A 73 -12.20 8.60 2.83
C ASP A 73 -11.41 9.88 2.55
N GLY A 74 -11.39 10.30 1.28
CA GLY A 74 -10.63 11.46 0.82
C GLY A 74 -9.12 11.26 0.74
N LEU A 75 -8.62 10.02 0.86
CA LEU A 75 -7.23 9.67 0.58
C LEU A 75 -7.16 8.53 -0.43
N ARG A 76 -6.65 8.84 -1.62
CA ARG A 76 -6.24 7.86 -2.64
C ARG A 76 -4.76 8.01 -2.87
N VAL A 77 -4.04 6.90 -2.95
CA VAL A 77 -2.59 6.89 -3.16
C VAL A 77 -2.22 5.75 -4.10
N ALA A 78 -1.24 5.99 -4.96
CA ALA A 78 -0.53 4.96 -5.68
C ALA A 78 0.45 4.27 -4.73
N GLY A 79 0.45 2.94 -4.71
CA GLY A 79 1.33 2.13 -3.88
C GLY A 79 1.72 0.82 -4.55
N VAL A 80 2.66 0.11 -3.94
CA VAL A 80 3.14 -1.20 -4.41
C VAL A 80 2.35 -2.34 -3.77
N ASN A 81 1.96 -2.16 -2.51
CA ASN A 81 1.32 -3.16 -1.67
C ASN A 81 0.26 -2.47 -0.78
N ARG A 82 -0.94 -3.05 -0.73
CA ARG A 82 -2.06 -2.51 0.06
C ARG A 82 -1.79 -2.58 1.56
N GLY A 83 -1.32 -3.72 2.05
CA GLY A 83 -1.06 -3.93 3.48
C GLY A 83 -0.01 -2.97 4.05
N GLU A 84 1.02 -2.63 3.26
CA GLU A 84 1.99 -1.58 3.62
C GLU A 84 1.36 -0.19 3.59
N THR A 85 0.54 0.10 2.59
CA THR A 85 -0.17 1.38 2.50
C THR A 85 -1.07 1.60 3.72
N ASP A 86 -1.79 0.57 4.15
CA ASP A 86 -2.66 0.61 5.33
C ASP A 86 -1.86 0.71 6.63
N PHE A 87 -0.70 0.04 6.72
CA PHE A 87 0.23 0.18 7.84
C PHE A 87 0.72 1.63 7.97
N LEU A 88 1.25 2.20 6.88
CA LEU A 88 1.72 3.59 6.83
C LEU A 88 0.58 4.57 7.15
N TYR A 89 -0.63 4.32 6.64
CA TYR A 89 -1.79 5.14 6.95
C TYR A 89 -2.11 5.14 8.45
N ARG A 90 -2.13 3.95 9.07
CA ARG A 90 -2.42 3.82 10.49
C ARG A 90 -1.37 4.54 11.34
N GLU A 91 -0.09 4.30 11.08
CA GLU A 91 1.02 4.92 11.82
C GLU A 91 1.01 6.45 11.71
N ILE A 92 0.94 6.97 10.48
CA ILE A 92 1.12 8.39 10.19
C ILE A 92 -0.15 9.18 10.52
N PHE A 93 -1.31 8.74 9.99
CA PHE A 93 -2.56 9.53 10.05
C PHE A 93 -3.41 9.20 11.27
N THR A 94 -3.47 7.93 11.67
CA THR A 94 -4.35 7.49 12.77
C THR A 94 -3.66 7.65 14.12
N GLU A 95 -2.43 7.15 14.23
CA GLU A 95 -1.65 7.13 15.47
C GLU A 95 -0.80 8.38 15.65
N ASN A 96 -0.69 9.20 14.59
CA ASN A 96 -0.04 10.50 14.63
C ASN A 96 1.42 10.37 15.12
N ALA A 97 2.11 9.31 14.70
CA ALA A 97 3.41 8.89 15.25
C ALA A 97 4.44 10.03 15.22
N TYR A 98 4.48 10.83 14.16
CA TYR A 98 5.48 11.88 13.95
C TYR A 98 5.14 13.25 14.56
N PHE A 99 3.93 13.45 15.08
CA PHE A 99 3.47 14.75 15.61
C PHE A 99 3.05 14.63 17.08
N LYS A 100 3.90 14.02 17.91
CA LYS A 100 3.75 13.91 19.37
C LYS A 100 4.69 14.88 20.08
N HIS A 101 4.61 14.93 21.42
CA HIS A 101 5.56 15.66 22.27
C HIS A 101 5.79 17.12 21.90
N GLY A 102 4.73 17.81 21.43
CA GLY A 102 4.78 19.24 21.08
C GLY A 102 5.37 19.55 19.71
N ILE A 103 5.61 18.55 18.85
CA ILE A 103 5.99 18.78 17.46
C ILE A 103 4.79 19.34 16.67
N THR A 104 4.96 20.54 16.13
CA THR A 104 3.97 21.29 15.34
C THR A 104 4.64 21.90 14.11
N LEU A 105 3.83 22.29 13.12
CA LEU A 105 4.30 22.95 11.90
C LEU A 105 3.65 24.33 11.74
N PRO A 106 4.42 25.37 11.36
CA PRO A 106 3.85 26.63 10.91
C PRO A 106 3.20 26.45 9.53
N PRO A 107 2.29 27.34 9.10
CA PRO A 107 1.84 27.40 7.70
C PRO A 107 3.02 27.66 6.75
N GLY A 108 3.02 27.03 5.58
CA GLY A 108 4.11 27.18 4.60
C GLY A 108 5.44 26.58 5.05
N ALA A 109 5.42 25.58 5.92
CA ALA A 109 6.62 24.97 6.49
C ALA A 109 7.53 24.37 5.39
N VAL A 110 8.84 24.47 5.60
CA VAL A 110 9.86 23.76 4.82
C VAL A 110 10.20 22.46 5.52
N VAL A 111 9.87 21.32 4.90
CA VAL A 111 10.05 19.99 5.48
C VAL A 111 11.00 19.15 4.62
N VAL A 112 11.89 18.41 5.28
CA VAL A 112 12.66 17.34 4.64
C VAL A 112 12.18 16.00 5.17
N ASP A 113 11.76 15.12 4.27
CA ASP A 113 11.23 13.79 4.53
C ASP A 113 12.26 12.75 4.04
N ALA A 114 13.14 12.29 4.95
CA ALA A 114 14.15 11.29 4.63
C ALA A 114 13.61 9.87 4.86
N GLY A 115 13.60 9.07 3.79
CA GLY A 115 12.89 7.80 3.71
C GLY A 115 11.40 8.04 3.50
N ALA A 116 11.08 8.68 2.38
CA ALA A 116 9.70 9.10 2.10
C ALA A 116 8.77 7.92 1.74
N ASN A 117 9.32 6.76 1.33
CA ASN A 117 8.56 5.61 0.84
C ASN A 117 7.58 6.08 -0.25
N ILE A 118 6.29 5.72 -0.21
CA ILE A 118 5.25 6.18 -1.15
C ILE A 118 4.75 7.62 -0.86
N GLY A 119 5.39 8.36 0.03
CA GLY A 119 5.09 9.78 0.31
C GLY A 119 3.95 10.04 1.31
N MET A 120 3.57 9.05 2.13
CA MET A 120 2.45 9.19 3.09
C MET A 120 2.69 10.31 4.12
N PHE A 121 3.92 10.43 4.64
CA PHE A 121 4.26 11.51 5.58
C PHE A 121 4.22 12.88 4.90
N THR A 122 4.76 12.98 3.67
CA THR A 122 4.65 14.16 2.82
C THR A 122 3.19 14.63 2.64
N LEU A 123 2.24 13.70 2.46
CA LEU A 123 0.81 14.03 2.38
C LEU A 123 0.24 14.52 3.72
N ASP A 124 0.63 13.93 4.85
CA ASP A 124 0.19 14.38 6.18
C ASP A 124 0.73 15.78 6.51
N VAL A 125 1.97 16.09 6.13
CA VAL A 125 2.56 17.44 6.22
C VAL A 125 1.71 18.45 5.46
N ALA A 126 1.33 18.15 4.20
CA ALA A 126 0.52 19.05 3.39
C ALA A 126 -0.86 19.33 3.99
N ARG A 127 -1.44 18.35 4.69
CA ARG A 127 -2.73 18.53 5.41
C ARG A 127 -2.60 19.41 6.65
N ARG A 128 -1.45 19.38 7.33
CA ARG A 128 -1.20 20.15 8.57
C ARG A 128 -0.68 21.55 8.32
N SER A 129 0.10 21.72 7.26
CA SER A 129 0.73 22.98 6.88
C SER A 129 0.37 23.30 5.44
N PRO A 130 -0.76 24.00 5.22
CA PRO A 130 -1.13 24.46 3.88
C PRO A 130 -0.01 25.32 3.28
N GLY A 131 0.35 25.00 2.03
CA GLY A 131 1.45 25.66 1.32
C GLY A 131 2.85 25.23 1.75
N ALA A 132 2.98 24.16 2.54
CA ALA A 132 4.27 23.57 2.86
C ALA A 132 5.04 23.17 1.60
N ARG A 133 6.36 23.36 1.66
CA ARG A 133 7.31 22.91 0.65
C ARG A 133 8.06 21.70 1.21
N VAL A 134 7.98 20.56 0.52
CA VAL A 134 8.56 19.30 0.99
C VAL A 134 9.68 18.83 0.06
N ILE A 135 10.82 18.46 0.63
CA ILE A 135 11.87 17.70 -0.07
C ILE A 135 11.81 16.25 0.45
N ALA A 136 11.27 15.35 -0.37
CA ALA A 136 11.15 13.93 -0.06
C ALA A 136 12.34 13.18 -0.65
N VAL A 137 13.00 12.33 0.13
CA VAL A 137 14.17 11.56 -0.28
C VAL A 137 13.85 10.08 -0.17
N GLU A 138 13.85 9.39 -1.31
CA GLU A 138 13.52 7.97 -1.40
C GLU A 138 14.45 7.27 -2.41
N PRO A 139 15.32 6.35 -1.96
CA PRO A 139 16.29 5.70 -2.83
C PRO A 139 15.70 4.68 -3.81
N VAL A 140 14.55 4.07 -3.51
CA VAL A 140 13.92 3.02 -4.33
C VAL A 140 13.07 3.67 -5.42
N GLU A 141 13.39 3.37 -6.68
CA GLU A 141 12.77 4.01 -7.85
C GLU A 141 11.24 3.88 -7.87
N GLU A 142 10.71 2.69 -7.57
CA GLU A 142 9.28 2.40 -7.55
C GLU A 142 8.55 3.19 -6.45
N LEU A 143 9.16 3.30 -5.26
CA LEU A 143 8.59 4.05 -4.14
C LEU A 143 8.67 5.56 -4.39
N ALA A 144 9.79 6.04 -4.95
CA ALA A 144 9.96 7.43 -5.33
C ALA A 144 8.99 7.86 -6.45
N GLU A 145 8.69 6.96 -7.41
CA GLU A 145 7.64 7.22 -8.41
C GLU A 145 6.26 7.27 -7.74
N ALA A 146 5.96 6.34 -6.82
CA ALA A 146 4.72 6.39 -6.05
C ALA A 146 4.58 7.70 -5.26
N ALA A 147 5.61 8.15 -4.55
CA ALA A 147 5.63 9.44 -3.87
C ALA A 147 5.43 10.63 -4.82
N THR A 148 6.02 10.59 -6.02
CA THR A 148 5.86 11.63 -7.04
C THR A 148 4.42 11.67 -7.56
N VAL A 149 3.85 10.51 -7.91
CA VAL A 149 2.46 10.37 -8.36
C VAL A 149 1.50 10.83 -7.28
N ASN A 150 1.77 10.50 -6.02
CA ASN A 150 0.95 10.90 -4.87
C ASN A 150 1.02 12.41 -4.63
N ALA A 151 2.20 13.02 -4.68
CA ALA A 151 2.33 14.46 -4.59
C ALA A 151 1.54 15.18 -5.70
N GLU A 152 1.65 14.70 -6.94
CA GLU A 152 0.92 15.25 -8.10
C GLU A 152 -0.61 15.08 -7.95
N LEU A 153 -1.06 13.87 -7.55
CA LEU A 153 -2.46 13.55 -7.32
C LEU A 153 -3.11 14.47 -6.27
N HIS A 154 -2.35 14.85 -5.24
CA HIS A 154 -2.84 15.71 -4.15
C HIS A 154 -2.53 17.19 -4.37
N GLY A 155 -1.72 17.54 -5.37
CA GLY A 155 -1.29 18.91 -5.63
C GLY A 155 -0.37 19.47 -4.54
N VAL A 156 0.48 18.61 -3.97
CA VAL A 156 1.46 18.97 -2.94
C VAL A 156 2.72 19.52 -3.61
N ASP A 157 3.26 20.62 -3.07
CA ASP A 157 4.57 21.15 -3.47
C ASP A 157 5.69 20.28 -2.86
N ALA A 158 5.90 19.11 -3.47
CA ALA A 158 6.95 18.17 -3.08
C ALA A 158 7.94 17.93 -4.22
N THR A 159 9.23 17.96 -3.90
CA THR A 159 10.30 17.50 -4.78
C THR A 159 10.81 16.16 -4.28
N VAL A 160 10.70 15.10 -5.10
CA VAL A 160 11.17 13.75 -4.75
C VAL A 160 12.57 13.51 -5.31
N LEU A 161 13.51 13.15 -4.44
CA LEU A 161 14.89 12.84 -4.78
C LEU A 161 15.12 11.33 -4.76
N ARG A 162 15.60 10.78 -5.88
CA ARG A 162 15.90 9.35 -6.06
C ARG A 162 17.31 9.00 -5.58
N CYS A 163 17.57 9.22 -4.30
CA CYS A 163 18.85 8.94 -3.65
C CYS A 163 18.65 8.61 -2.17
N GLY A 164 19.70 8.11 -1.51
CA GLY A 164 19.74 7.99 -0.05
C GLY A 164 20.39 9.21 0.59
N LEU A 165 20.06 9.50 1.85
CA LEU A 165 20.85 10.41 2.69
C LEU A 165 21.88 9.64 3.50
N GLY A 166 23.08 10.19 3.64
CA GLY A 166 24.13 9.64 4.48
C GLY A 166 25.27 10.64 4.73
N ARG A 167 26.38 10.14 5.27
CA ARG A 167 27.51 10.96 5.74
C ARG A 167 28.31 11.65 4.61
N ALA A 168 28.22 11.12 3.39
CA ALA A 168 28.96 11.60 2.23
C ALA A 168 28.26 11.22 0.91
N GLU A 169 28.65 11.92 -0.16
CA GLU A 169 28.31 11.53 -1.52
C GLU A 169 29.00 10.21 -1.88
N SER A 170 28.22 9.16 -2.16
CA SER A 170 28.76 7.83 -2.44
C SER A 170 27.77 6.97 -3.23
N GLU A 171 28.13 5.71 -3.49
CA GLU A 171 27.21 4.69 -3.98
C GLU A 171 27.20 3.54 -2.97
N ILE A 172 26.02 3.23 -2.41
CA ILE A 172 25.87 2.15 -1.43
C ILE A 172 25.17 0.95 -2.04
N ARG A 173 25.42 -0.23 -1.45
CA ARG A 173 24.57 -1.40 -1.69
C ARG A 173 23.31 -1.23 -0.84
N PHE A 174 22.16 -1.40 -1.47
CA PHE A 174 20.86 -1.26 -0.84
C PHE A 174 20.10 -2.58 -0.99
N THR A 175 19.49 -3.05 0.10
CA THR A 175 18.62 -4.23 0.06
C THR A 175 17.18 -3.74 0.06
N TYR A 176 16.46 -4.05 -1.01
CA TYR A 176 15.05 -3.75 -1.18
C TYR A 176 14.23 -5.02 -0.99
N TYR A 177 13.19 -4.96 -0.15
CA TYR A 177 12.22 -6.03 0.06
C TYR A 177 10.89 -5.65 -0.63
N PRO A 178 10.57 -6.18 -1.82
CA PRO A 178 9.38 -5.75 -2.58
C PRO A 178 8.05 -5.98 -1.86
N HIS A 179 7.99 -7.01 -1.01
CA HIS A 179 6.81 -7.41 -0.24
C HIS A 179 6.84 -6.91 1.22
N ASN A 180 7.87 -6.12 1.56
CA ASN A 180 8.02 -5.46 2.86
C ASN A 180 8.88 -4.19 2.74
N SER A 181 8.44 -3.25 1.91
CA SER A 181 9.28 -2.12 1.49
C SER A 181 9.74 -1.25 2.67
N VAL A 182 8.93 -1.16 3.72
CA VAL A 182 9.20 -0.39 4.94
C VAL A 182 10.46 -0.84 5.67
N MET A 183 10.89 -2.10 5.55
CA MET A 183 12.13 -2.60 6.18
C MET A 183 13.37 -2.51 5.26
N SER A 184 13.25 -1.84 4.11
CA SER A 184 14.33 -1.77 3.11
C SER A 184 15.38 -0.74 3.49
N GLY A 185 16.66 -1.12 3.45
CA GLY A 185 17.73 -0.24 3.91
C GLY A 185 19.12 -0.56 3.37
N GLY A 186 20.05 0.39 3.56
CA GLY A 186 21.47 0.21 3.22
C GLY A 186 22.21 -0.75 4.15
N PHE A 187 21.69 -0.95 5.36
CA PHE A 187 22.23 -1.84 6.39
C PHE A 187 21.36 -3.09 6.63
N ALA A 188 20.38 -3.33 5.75
CA ALA A 188 19.47 -4.46 5.87
C ALA A 188 20.22 -5.81 5.73
N GLN A 189 19.89 -6.71 6.64
CA GLN A 189 20.45 -8.05 6.76
C GLN A 189 19.30 -9.05 6.90
N VAL A 190 19.12 -9.88 5.87
CA VAL A 190 17.94 -10.75 5.72
C VAL A 190 17.66 -11.59 6.98
N ASP A 191 18.68 -12.20 7.58
CA ASP A 191 18.51 -13.06 8.75
C ASP A 191 18.05 -12.27 9.98
N GLU A 192 18.68 -11.12 10.26
CA GLU A 192 18.32 -10.24 11.38
C GLU A 192 16.95 -9.60 11.17
N ASP A 193 16.66 -9.13 9.95
CA ASP A 193 15.40 -8.49 9.58
C ASP A 193 14.24 -9.49 9.65
N SER A 194 14.47 -10.74 9.23
CA SER A 194 13.50 -11.84 9.37
C SER A 194 13.15 -12.10 10.82
N ASP A 195 14.13 -12.05 11.73
CA ASP A 195 13.89 -12.21 13.16
C ASP A 195 13.10 -11.04 13.76
N VAL A 196 13.38 -9.81 13.31
CA VAL A 196 12.60 -8.62 13.72
C VAL A 196 11.14 -8.75 13.26
N LEU A 197 10.91 -9.09 11.99
CA LEU A 197 9.56 -9.31 11.47
C LEU A 197 8.84 -10.45 12.22
N ARG A 198 9.52 -11.57 12.47
CA ARG A 198 8.97 -12.69 13.24
C ARG A 198 8.52 -12.24 14.63
N ARG A 199 9.37 -11.50 15.35
CA ARG A 199 9.04 -10.96 16.69
C ARG A 199 7.87 -9.99 16.64
N HIS A 200 7.83 -9.11 15.65
CA HIS A 200 6.72 -8.18 15.48
C HIS A 200 5.40 -8.93 15.24
N LEU A 201 5.38 -9.92 14.34
CA LEU A 201 4.20 -10.74 14.07
C LEU A 201 3.72 -11.53 15.31
N LEU A 202 4.63 -11.91 16.21
CA LEU A 202 4.31 -12.59 17.47
C LEU A 202 3.75 -11.67 18.57
N THR A 203 3.81 -10.35 18.41
CA THR A 203 3.19 -9.41 19.38
C THR A 203 1.66 -9.33 19.28
N GLY A 204 1.06 -9.88 18.21
CA GLY A 204 -0.40 -9.88 18.00
C GLY A 204 -1.15 -10.94 18.83
N GLU A 205 -2.40 -10.66 19.22
CA GLU A 205 -3.22 -11.55 20.04
C GLU A 205 -3.53 -12.89 19.33
N GLY A 206 -2.97 -14.00 19.83
CA GLY A 206 -3.25 -15.34 19.31
C GLY A 206 -2.32 -15.79 18.17
N ALA A 207 -1.12 -15.22 18.09
CA ALA A 207 -0.03 -15.69 17.26
C ALA A 207 0.63 -16.94 17.85
N GLU A 208 0.88 -17.95 17.00
CA GLU A 208 1.61 -19.17 17.35
C GLU A 208 2.79 -19.35 16.39
N GLU A 209 3.90 -19.87 16.90
CA GLU A 209 5.04 -20.28 16.07
C GLU A 209 4.63 -21.45 15.16
N GLY A 210 5.13 -21.46 13.93
CA GLY A 210 4.85 -22.55 12.98
C GLY A 210 5.35 -22.28 11.57
N ALA A 211 5.29 -23.33 10.75
CA ALA A 211 5.79 -23.30 9.38
C ALA A 211 5.13 -22.21 8.50
N GLN A 212 3.87 -21.84 8.79
CA GLN A 212 3.16 -20.79 8.06
C GLN A 212 3.70 -19.39 8.38
N LEU A 213 4.06 -19.15 9.64
CA LEU A 213 4.72 -17.91 10.02
C LEU A 213 6.09 -17.81 9.34
N ASP A 214 6.86 -18.91 9.33
CA ASP A 214 8.17 -18.94 8.67
C ASP A 214 8.07 -18.72 7.16
N ARG A 215 7.07 -19.31 6.50
CA ARG A 215 6.80 -19.06 5.07
C ARG A 215 6.42 -17.61 4.80
N LEU A 216 5.54 -17.03 5.61
CA LEU A 216 5.15 -15.61 5.47
C LEU A 216 6.35 -14.68 5.67
N VAL A 217 7.18 -14.93 6.68
CA VAL A 217 8.42 -14.17 6.91
C VAL A 217 9.36 -14.30 5.71
N THR A 218 9.57 -15.52 5.22
CA THR A 218 10.45 -15.79 4.07
C THR A 218 9.99 -15.06 2.81
N ASP A 219 8.69 -15.12 2.52
CA ASP A 219 8.08 -14.46 1.36
C ASP A 219 8.25 -12.94 1.43
N ARG A 220 7.91 -12.34 2.58
CA ARG A 220 8.04 -10.90 2.84
C ARG A 220 9.49 -10.40 2.85
N MET A 221 10.46 -11.26 3.15
CA MET A 221 11.89 -10.94 3.20
C MET A 221 12.65 -11.30 1.91
N THR A 222 11.94 -11.50 0.80
CA THR A 222 12.56 -11.69 -0.50
C THR A 222 13.38 -10.46 -0.89
N ALA A 223 14.71 -10.61 -0.90
CA ALA A 223 15.65 -9.50 -1.04
C ALA A 223 16.08 -9.26 -2.49
N VAL A 224 16.00 -8.01 -2.94
CA VAL A 224 16.57 -7.51 -4.19
C VAL A 224 17.71 -6.54 -3.88
N ARG A 225 18.93 -6.88 -4.29
CA ARG A 225 20.11 -6.03 -4.08
C ARG A 225 20.26 -5.01 -5.20
N ARG A 226 20.37 -3.74 -4.84
CA ARG A 226 20.51 -2.60 -5.75
C ARG A 226 21.71 -1.74 -5.38
N ARG A 227 22.11 -0.87 -6.29
CA ARG A 227 23.10 0.18 -6.03
C ARG A 227 22.40 1.51 -6.12
N VAL A 228 22.61 2.34 -5.10
CA VAL A 228 21.87 3.58 -4.90
C VAL A 228 22.86 4.69 -4.62
N PRO A 229 22.73 5.85 -5.30
CA PRO A 229 23.54 7.02 -4.98
C PRO A 229 23.11 7.59 -3.61
N THR A 230 24.07 8.00 -2.80
CA THR A 230 23.82 8.74 -1.55
C THR A 230 24.34 10.17 -1.67
N THR A 231 23.74 11.07 -0.93
CA THR A 231 24.20 12.45 -0.73
C THR A 231 24.04 12.87 0.73
N THR A 232 24.51 14.06 1.08
CA THR A 232 24.38 14.60 2.44
C THR A 232 23.17 15.53 2.57
N LEU A 233 22.62 15.64 3.78
CA LEU A 233 21.54 16.60 4.02
C LEU A 233 22.01 18.04 3.77
N THR A 234 23.26 18.37 4.10
CA THR A 234 23.86 19.68 3.78
C THR A 234 23.85 19.96 2.28
N ARG A 235 24.16 18.98 1.44
CA ARG A 235 24.14 19.14 -0.01
C ARG A 235 22.73 19.37 -0.52
N VAL A 236 21.76 18.57 -0.07
CA VAL A 236 20.34 18.74 -0.41
C VAL A 236 19.84 20.13 0.00
N ALA A 237 20.15 20.57 1.22
CA ALA A 237 19.77 21.90 1.68
C ALA A 237 20.36 23.02 0.79
N ALA A 238 21.61 22.86 0.35
CA ALA A 238 22.26 23.83 -0.54
C ALA A 238 21.64 23.83 -1.95
N ASP A 239 21.49 22.66 -2.58
CA ASP A 239 20.99 22.52 -3.95
C ASP A 239 19.54 23.01 -4.11
N HIS A 240 18.73 22.84 -3.06
CA HIS A 240 17.33 23.28 -3.05
C HIS A 240 17.13 24.66 -2.40
N GLY A 241 18.21 25.34 -2.03
CA GLY A 241 18.17 26.69 -1.47
C GLY A 241 17.40 26.77 -0.14
N LEU A 242 17.52 25.75 0.71
CA LEU A 242 16.85 25.68 2.01
C LEU A 242 17.59 26.58 3.00
N THR A 243 17.02 27.75 3.28
CA THR A 243 17.55 28.67 4.30
C THR A 243 17.15 28.27 5.72
N ARG A 244 16.11 27.44 5.86
CA ARG A 244 15.57 26.88 7.10
C ARG A 244 14.91 25.53 6.81
N ILE A 245 14.92 24.64 7.80
CA ILE A 245 14.17 23.39 7.82
C ILE A 245 13.30 23.41 9.09
N ASP A 246 11.99 23.61 8.92
CA ASP A 246 11.04 23.68 10.04
C ASP A 246 10.84 22.31 10.70
N LEU A 247 10.95 21.23 9.91
CA LEU A 247 10.93 19.85 10.36
C LEU A 247 11.79 18.95 9.45
N LEU A 248 12.64 18.14 10.07
CA LEU A 248 13.36 17.05 9.43
C LEU A 248 12.82 15.72 9.96
N LYS A 249 12.22 14.90 9.10
CA LYS A 249 11.88 13.51 9.39
C LYS A 249 13.03 12.60 8.93
N ILE A 250 13.47 11.68 9.79
CA ILE A 250 14.50 10.69 9.47
C ILE A 250 14.00 9.31 9.85
N ASP A 251 13.80 8.47 8.86
CA ASP A 251 13.37 7.08 9.04
C ASP A 251 13.85 6.35 7.80
N VAL A 252 15.08 5.84 7.90
CA VAL A 252 15.93 5.40 6.79
C VAL A 252 16.54 4.02 7.07
N GLU A 253 15.89 3.24 7.94
CA GLU A 253 16.22 1.85 8.25
C GLU A 253 17.70 1.64 8.63
N LYS A 254 18.05 1.96 9.89
CA LYS A 254 19.37 1.78 10.53
C LYS A 254 20.46 2.75 10.07
N ALA A 255 20.16 3.65 9.12
CA ALA A 255 21.09 4.66 8.61
C ALA A 255 20.95 6.04 9.28
N GLU A 256 20.23 6.14 10.39
CA GLU A 256 19.84 7.42 11.00
C GLU A 256 21.06 8.25 11.41
N MET A 257 22.06 7.59 12.00
CA MET A 257 23.30 8.25 12.42
C MET A 257 24.09 8.77 11.21
N ASP A 258 24.13 8.01 10.10
CA ASP A 258 24.79 8.44 8.86
C ASP A 258 24.12 9.72 8.29
N VAL A 259 22.80 9.87 8.43
CA VAL A 259 22.10 11.11 8.05
C VAL A 259 22.53 12.29 8.93
N LEU A 260 22.61 12.09 10.25
CA LEU A 260 23.06 13.14 11.19
C LEU A 260 24.53 13.55 10.96
N GLU A 261 25.40 12.59 10.64
CA GLU A 261 26.80 12.84 10.28
C GLU A 261 26.93 13.62 8.96
N GLY A 262 25.92 13.55 8.09
CA GLY A 262 25.81 14.34 6.85
C GLY A 262 25.38 15.80 7.06
N ILE A 263 25.21 16.25 8.30
CA ILE A 263 24.81 17.63 8.65
C ILE A 263 26.03 18.41 9.14
N ASP A 264 26.40 19.45 8.40
CA ASP A 264 27.50 20.33 8.77
C ASP A 264 27.11 21.35 9.86
N ALA A 265 28.13 21.96 10.47
CA ALA A 265 27.97 22.96 11.54
C ALA A 265 27.18 24.21 11.09
N ALA A 266 27.10 24.48 9.78
CA ALA A 266 26.39 25.64 9.24
C ALA A 266 24.88 25.36 9.05
N LEU A 267 24.50 24.11 8.84
CA LEU A 267 23.10 23.69 8.68
C LEU A 267 22.42 23.43 10.03
N TRP A 268 23.13 22.86 11.02
CA TRP A 268 22.56 22.53 12.34
C TRP A 268 21.69 23.64 12.95
N PRO A 269 22.13 24.93 12.98
CA PRO A 269 21.32 26.01 13.55
C PRO A 269 20.03 26.36 12.77
N ARG A 270 19.88 25.85 11.54
CA ARG A 270 18.74 26.14 10.65
C ARG A 270 17.65 25.07 10.69
N ILE A 271 17.86 24.00 11.46
CA ILE A 271 16.87 22.93 11.69
C ILE A 271 16.16 23.22 13.01
N ASP A 272 14.85 23.42 12.96
CA ASP A 272 14.05 23.78 14.14
C ASP A 272 13.57 22.53 14.91
N ARG A 273 13.17 21.49 14.19
CA ARG A 273 12.59 20.25 14.75
C ARG A 273 13.09 19.03 13.98
N ILE A 274 13.27 17.93 14.70
CA ILE A 274 13.64 16.64 14.13
C ILE A 274 12.75 15.57 14.74
N VAL A 275 12.19 14.71 13.89
CA VAL A 275 11.48 13.50 14.30
C VAL A 275 12.13 12.33 13.60
N MET A 276 12.39 11.25 14.32
CA MET A 276 13.08 10.12 13.72
C MET A 276 12.69 8.79 14.36
N GLU A 277 12.66 7.74 13.55
CA GLU A 277 12.69 6.37 14.03
C GLU A 277 14.16 5.94 14.12
N VAL A 278 14.59 5.44 15.27
CA VAL A 278 15.97 5.02 15.55
C VAL A 278 15.98 3.54 15.88
N HIS A 279 16.79 2.80 15.13
CA HIS A 279 17.11 1.41 15.41
C HIS A 279 18.27 1.33 16.41
N ASP A 280 17.97 0.97 17.66
CA ASP A 280 18.96 0.86 18.74
C ASP A 280 19.82 -0.41 18.59
N ILE A 281 20.89 -0.28 17.83
CA ILE A 281 21.91 -1.29 17.60
C ILE A 281 23.25 -0.67 17.99
N ASP A 282 24.05 -1.35 18.80
CA ASP A 282 25.35 -0.85 19.29
C ASP A 282 25.25 0.50 20.03
N ASP A 283 24.26 0.63 20.95
CA ASP A 283 23.98 1.86 21.72
C ASP A 283 23.70 3.11 20.85
N ARG A 284 23.22 2.91 19.62
CA ARG A 284 22.95 4.00 18.66
C ARG A 284 21.92 4.99 19.18
N LEU A 285 20.92 4.54 19.95
CA LEU A 285 19.96 5.46 20.56
C LEU A 285 20.68 6.48 21.45
N ALA A 286 21.58 6.02 22.31
CA ALA A 286 22.34 6.90 23.19
C ALA A 286 23.23 7.89 22.40
N ALA A 287 23.85 7.44 21.31
CA ALA A 287 24.66 8.28 20.43
C ALA A 287 23.83 9.38 19.73
N VAL A 288 22.64 9.02 19.23
CA VAL A 288 21.69 9.96 18.61
C VAL A 288 21.22 11.01 19.63
N LEU A 289 20.75 10.57 20.81
CA LEU A 289 20.30 11.47 21.88
C LEU A 289 21.41 12.44 22.32
N GLY A 290 22.64 11.95 22.44
CA GLY A 290 23.81 12.75 22.77
C GLY A 290 24.13 13.80 21.69
N THR A 291 24.07 13.42 20.42
CA THR A 291 24.30 14.32 19.29
C THR A 291 23.25 15.43 19.24
N LEU A 292 21.97 15.09 19.33
CA LEU A 292 20.88 16.08 19.30
C LEU A 292 20.96 17.04 20.50
N SER A 293 21.23 16.53 21.69
CA SER A 293 21.41 17.36 22.89
C SER A 293 22.60 18.32 22.75
N ALA A 294 23.73 17.84 22.21
CA ALA A 294 24.92 18.67 21.96
C ALA A 294 24.65 19.79 20.93
N GLN A 295 23.72 19.58 19.99
CA GLN A 295 23.28 20.59 19.03
C GLN A 295 22.22 21.55 19.58
N GLY A 296 21.87 21.45 20.87
CA GLY A 296 20.97 22.36 21.57
C GLY A 296 19.48 22.05 21.40
N PHE A 297 19.12 20.80 21.05
CA PHE A 297 17.73 20.36 21.04
C PHE A 297 17.28 19.92 22.44
N SER A 298 16.00 20.17 22.74
CA SER A 298 15.27 19.44 23.77
C SER A 298 14.79 18.12 23.16
N VAL A 299 15.13 16.99 23.76
CA VAL A 299 14.92 15.66 23.18
C VAL A 299 14.04 14.81 24.09
N THR A 300 13.05 14.15 23.50
CA THR A 300 12.19 13.14 24.13
C THR A 300 12.19 11.90 23.25
N HIS A 301 12.12 10.70 23.83
CA HIS A 301 11.98 9.47 23.08
C HIS A 301 10.95 8.55 23.71
N GLU A 302 10.33 7.70 22.90
CA GLU A 302 9.41 6.66 23.35
C GLU A 302 9.62 5.38 22.53
N GLN A 303 9.18 4.25 23.08
CA GLN A 303 9.09 2.99 22.35
C GLN A 303 7.62 2.60 22.28
N ASP A 304 7.13 2.30 21.09
CA ASP A 304 5.75 1.81 20.95
C ASP A 304 5.63 0.43 21.61
N PRO A 305 4.63 0.19 22.48
CA PRO A 305 4.42 -1.12 23.09
C PRO A 305 4.31 -2.27 22.08
N ARG A 306 3.80 -2.02 20.86
CA ARG A 306 3.71 -3.03 19.77
C ARG A 306 5.07 -3.35 19.14
N LEU A 307 6.05 -2.47 19.34
CA LEU A 307 7.43 -2.61 18.88
C LEU A 307 8.38 -2.97 20.03
N ALA A 308 7.85 -3.31 21.22
CA ALA A 308 8.66 -3.60 22.41
C ALA A 308 9.61 -4.81 22.25
N LEU A 309 9.38 -5.67 21.26
CA LEU A 309 10.27 -6.80 20.92
C LEU A 309 11.26 -6.49 19.79
N THR A 310 11.33 -5.23 19.35
CA THR A 310 12.20 -4.71 18.28
C THR A 310 13.11 -3.61 18.84
N PRO A 311 14.23 -3.28 18.18
CA PRO A 311 15.11 -2.19 18.60
C PRO A 311 14.59 -0.79 18.17
N CYS A 312 13.38 -0.66 17.64
CA CYS A 312 12.88 0.60 17.08
C CYS A 312 12.37 1.55 18.17
N HIS A 313 12.84 2.80 18.14
CA HIS A 313 12.45 3.88 19.05
C HIS A 313 12.07 5.13 18.27
N HIS A 314 11.03 5.84 18.71
CA HIS A 314 10.73 7.17 18.19
C HIS A 314 11.43 8.24 19.00
N VAL A 315 12.15 9.15 18.33
CA VAL A 315 12.83 10.29 18.94
C VAL A 315 12.24 11.58 18.39
N TYR A 316 11.93 12.51 19.29
CA TYR A 316 11.38 13.83 19.02
C TYR A 316 12.31 14.87 19.59
N ALA A 317 12.76 15.79 18.74
CA ALA A 317 13.68 16.85 19.11
C ALA A 317 13.17 18.19 18.59
N HIS A 318 13.19 19.21 19.45
CA HIS A 318 12.84 20.57 19.06
C HIS A 318 13.77 21.58 19.72
N ARG A 319 14.06 22.68 19.05
CA ARG A 319 14.77 23.79 19.67
C ARG A 319 13.85 24.50 20.67
N PRO A 320 14.33 24.84 21.89
CA PRO A 320 13.53 25.59 22.85
C PRO A 320 12.98 26.90 22.27
N GLU A 321 13.79 27.59 21.46
CA GLU A 321 13.44 28.88 20.84
C GLU A 321 12.39 28.76 19.72
N ALA A 322 12.24 27.57 19.11
CA ALA A 322 11.26 27.34 18.04
C ALA A 322 9.81 27.33 18.53
N THR A 323 9.58 27.25 19.85
CA THR A 323 8.24 27.24 20.46
C THR A 323 7.51 28.60 20.40
N ALA A 324 8.19 29.70 20.06
CA ALA A 324 7.63 31.05 20.14
C ALA A 324 6.78 31.49 18.93
N HIS A 325 6.68 30.70 17.86
CA HIS A 325 5.98 31.09 16.62
C HIS A 325 4.76 30.22 16.25
N ASP A 326 4.45 29.18 17.04
CA ASP A 326 3.39 28.23 16.68
C ASP A 326 2.05 28.57 17.36
N THR A 327 1.24 29.38 16.68
CA THR A 327 -0.21 29.29 16.81
C THR A 327 -0.78 28.58 15.57
N CYS A 328 -0.41 27.31 15.36
CA CYS A 328 -1.19 26.45 14.47
C CYS A 328 -2.26 25.75 15.32
N PRO A 329 -3.57 25.85 14.99
CA PRO A 329 -4.62 25.21 15.77
C PRO A 329 -4.37 23.70 15.87
N SER A 330 -4.53 23.15 17.08
CA SER A 330 -4.63 21.71 17.33
C SER A 330 -5.57 21.08 16.29
N ARG A 331 -5.05 20.22 15.41
CA ARG A 331 -5.75 19.64 14.24
C ARG A 331 -6.71 20.67 13.64
N VAL A 332 -6.33 21.40 12.60
CA VAL A 332 -7.36 21.91 11.67
C VAL A 332 -8.22 20.69 11.36
N ALA A 333 -9.45 20.69 11.86
CA ALA A 333 -10.27 19.50 12.00
C ALA A 333 -10.62 19.05 10.59
N ALA A 334 -9.72 18.26 9.97
CA ALA A 334 -9.52 18.10 8.53
C ALA A 334 -10.66 18.77 7.76
N THR A 335 -10.65 20.11 7.71
CA THR A 335 -11.76 20.82 7.09
C THR A 335 -11.52 20.59 5.64
N SER A 336 -12.24 19.61 5.10
CA SER A 336 -12.43 19.27 3.71
C SER A 336 -11.89 20.38 2.81
N VAL A 337 -10.59 20.35 2.53
CA VAL A 337 -10.11 20.87 1.26
C VAL A 337 -10.97 20.10 0.26
N GLY A 338 -11.65 20.80 -0.65
CA GLY A 338 -12.73 20.24 -1.47
C GLY A 338 -12.25 19.13 -2.40
N HIS A 339 -12.00 17.93 -1.87
CA HIS A 339 -11.42 16.80 -2.60
C HIS A 339 -12.47 16.03 -3.41
N GLY A 340 -13.76 16.32 -3.20
CA GLY A 340 -14.85 15.53 -3.78
C GLY A 340 -14.95 14.13 -3.17
N PRO A 341 -15.86 13.28 -3.68
CA PRO A 341 -15.98 11.89 -3.23
C PRO A 341 -14.79 11.05 -3.73
N ASN A 342 -14.40 10.03 -2.95
CA ASN A 342 -13.57 8.93 -3.44
C ASN A 342 -14.42 7.96 -4.30
N LEU A 343 -13.80 6.94 -4.91
CA LEU A 343 -14.52 6.06 -5.82
C LEU A 343 -15.64 5.30 -5.10
N ARG A 344 -15.39 4.78 -3.90
CA ARG A 344 -16.40 4.06 -3.11
C ARG A 344 -17.59 4.93 -2.73
N THR A 345 -17.34 6.16 -2.28
CA THR A 345 -18.40 7.11 -1.93
C THR A 345 -19.21 7.50 -3.15
N LEU A 346 -18.52 7.81 -4.26
CA LEU A 346 -19.18 8.15 -5.52
C LEU A 346 -20.03 6.99 -6.02
N GLU A 347 -19.50 5.77 -6.03
CA GLU A 347 -20.24 4.58 -6.41
C GLU A 347 -21.51 4.41 -5.56
N ARG A 348 -21.40 4.51 -4.24
CA ARG A 348 -22.57 4.44 -3.35
C ARG A 348 -23.61 5.50 -3.69
N GLU A 349 -23.18 6.76 -3.84
CA GLU A 349 -24.06 7.89 -4.18
C GLU A 349 -24.77 7.69 -5.53
N LEU A 350 -24.06 7.17 -6.53
CA LEU A 350 -24.60 6.87 -7.85
C LEU A 350 -25.58 5.68 -7.81
N ARG A 351 -25.26 4.61 -7.07
CA ARG A 351 -26.17 3.48 -6.85
C ARG A 351 -27.47 3.93 -6.19
N GLU A 352 -27.37 4.77 -5.15
CA GLU A 352 -28.53 5.36 -4.47
C GLU A 352 -29.33 6.29 -5.38
N LEU A 353 -28.66 7.05 -6.23
CA LEU A 353 -29.30 7.94 -7.22
C LEU A 353 -30.09 7.15 -8.25
N LEU A 354 -29.52 6.07 -8.79
CA LEU A 354 -30.20 5.17 -9.72
C LEU A 354 -31.40 4.48 -9.06
N THR A 355 -31.21 3.93 -7.86
CA THR A 355 -32.26 3.21 -7.11
C THR A 355 -33.43 4.13 -6.73
N ARG A 356 -33.17 5.40 -6.41
CA ARG A 356 -34.22 6.39 -6.13
C ARG A 356 -35.05 6.75 -7.34
N ALA A 357 -34.44 6.77 -8.53
CA ALA A 357 -35.16 7.09 -9.77
C ALA A 357 -36.04 5.93 -10.24
N ASP A 358 -35.56 4.69 -10.09
CA ASP A 358 -36.33 3.48 -10.39
C ASP A 358 -35.87 2.32 -9.48
N PRO A 359 -36.64 1.97 -8.43
CA PRO A 359 -36.32 0.86 -7.54
C PRO A 359 -36.33 -0.52 -8.21
N SER A 360 -36.88 -0.63 -9.42
CA SER A 360 -36.94 -1.86 -10.21
C SER A 360 -35.85 -1.92 -11.29
N ALA A 361 -35.08 -0.85 -11.48
CA ALA A 361 -33.98 -0.81 -12.43
C ALA A 361 -32.79 -1.62 -11.95
N GLU A 362 -32.21 -2.38 -12.87
CA GLU A 362 -30.93 -3.04 -12.67
C GLU A 362 -29.82 -1.98 -12.63
N VAL A 363 -29.04 -1.97 -11.56
CA VAL A 363 -27.95 -1.02 -11.32
C VAL A 363 -26.65 -1.61 -11.88
N PRO A 364 -25.71 -0.80 -12.40
CA PRO A 364 -24.45 -1.31 -12.91
C PRO A 364 -23.71 -2.13 -11.86
N GLY A 365 -23.15 -3.27 -12.28
CA GLY A 365 -22.34 -4.13 -11.41
C GLY A 365 -21.04 -3.44 -11.01
N ARG A 366 -20.47 -2.65 -11.93
CA ARG A 366 -19.18 -1.96 -11.74
C ARG A 366 -19.24 -0.51 -12.23
N PHE A 367 -18.51 0.35 -11.53
CA PHE A 367 -18.27 1.74 -11.90
C PHE A 367 -16.77 1.92 -12.18
N VAL A 368 -16.44 2.45 -13.35
CA VAL A 368 -15.06 2.67 -13.81
C VAL A 368 -14.88 4.14 -14.13
N VAL A 369 -13.84 4.74 -13.59
CA VAL A 369 -13.47 6.13 -13.85
C VAL A 369 -12.51 6.18 -15.04
N VAL A 370 -12.75 7.10 -15.97
CA VAL A 370 -11.94 7.31 -17.18
C VAL A 370 -11.69 8.80 -17.41
N PRO A 371 -10.59 9.20 -18.09
CA PRO A 371 -10.30 10.61 -18.38
C PRO A 371 -11.28 11.22 -19.40
N GLY A 372 -11.89 10.38 -20.22
CA GLY A 372 -12.81 10.74 -21.30
C GLY A 372 -13.49 9.49 -21.88
N LEU A 373 -14.65 9.66 -22.50
CA LEU A 373 -15.43 8.54 -23.02
C LEU A 373 -14.92 7.98 -24.35
N ASP A 374 -14.06 8.71 -25.07
CA ASP A 374 -13.49 8.28 -26.35
C ASP A 374 -12.68 6.97 -26.21
N GLU A 375 -12.08 6.76 -25.03
CA GLU A 375 -11.22 5.60 -24.71
C GLU A 375 -12.00 4.33 -24.36
N VAL A 376 -13.29 4.45 -24.02
CA VAL A 376 -14.16 3.33 -23.61
C VAL A 376 -14.36 2.31 -24.75
N THR A 377 -14.16 2.73 -25.99
CA THR A 377 -14.26 1.85 -27.17
C THR A 377 -13.14 0.81 -27.26
N VAL A 378 -12.03 1.00 -26.54
CA VAL A 378 -10.81 0.18 -26.64
C VAL A 378 -10.60 -0.71 -25.41
N GLN A 379 -11.07 -0.28 -24.24
CA GLN A 379 -10.96 -1.04 -23.00
C GLN A 379 -12.27 -1.77 -22.68
N SER A 380 -12.51 -2.92 -23.32
CA SER A 380 -13.22 -3.96 -22.55
C SER A 380 -12.20 -4.46 -21.52
N PRO A 381 -12.47 -4.37 -20.21
CA PRO A 381 -11.62 -5.03 -19.24
C PRO A 381 -11.55 -6.50 -19.65
N ALA A 382 -10.35 -7.08 -19.66
CA ALA A 382 -10.23 -8.53 -19.78
C ALA A 382 -11.14 -9.14 -18.71
N PRO A 383 -11.89 -10.21 -19.02
CA PRO A 383 -12.79 -10.80 -18.05
C PRO A 383 -11.95 -11.29 -16.87
N ASP A 384 -12.06 -10.60 -15.73
CA ASP A 384 -11.80 -11.20 -14.43
C ASP A 384 -12.83 -12.31 -14.32
N ALA A 385 -12.42 -13.52 -14.72
CA ALA A 385 -13.28 -14.68 -14.74
C ALA A 385 -13.69 -14.95 -13.29
N VAL A 386 -14.89 -14.51 -12.91
CA VAL A 386 -15.52 -14.93 -11.66
C VAL A 386 -15.46 -16.46 -11.65
N PRO A 387 -14.70 -17.07 -10.75
CA PRO A 387 -14.57 -18.50 -10.78
C PRO A 387 -15.94 -19.09 -10.49
N ARG A 388 -16.40 -20.01 -11.35
CA ARG A 388 -17.55 -20.84 -11.03
C ARG A 388 -17.32 -21.39 -9.63
N ALA A 389 -18.30 -21.28 -8.73
CA ALA A 389 -18.20 -21.86 -7.39
C ALA A 389 -17.82 -23.34 -7.49
N THR A 390 -16.53 -23.65 -7.33
CA THR A 390 -16.04 -25.02 -7.24
C THR A 390 -15.96 -25.41 -5.76
N CYS A 391 -15.67 -26.69 -5.50
CA CYS A 391 -15.39 -27.16 -4.15
C CYS A 391 -14.27 -26.35 -3.46
N ARG A 392 -13.25 -25.87 -4.20
CA ARG A 392 -12.11 -25.12 -3.65
C ARG A 392 -12.51 -23.70 -3.22
N THR A 393 -13.20 -22.96 -4.09
CA THR A 393 -13.79 -21.65 -3.73
C THR A 393 -14.75 -21.77 -2.53
N ALA A 394 -15.53 -22.86 -2.43
CA ALA A 394 -16.40 -23.09 -1.28
C ALA A 394 -15.60 -23.33 0.03
N HIS A 395 -14.45 -24.01 -0.03
CA HIS A 395 -13.59 -24.18 1.13
C HIS A 395 -12.96 -22.84 1.57
N LEU A 396 -12.56 -21.99 0.62
CA LEU A 396 -12.13 -20.63 0.92
C LEU A 396 -13.25 -19.82 1.59
N ALA A 397 -14.48 -19.88 1.05
CA ALA A 397 -15.65 -19.21 1.62
C ALA A 397 -15.92 -19.63 3.07
N GLU A 398 -15.82 -20.92 3.40
CA GLU A 398 -15.98 -21.40 4.77
C GLU A 398 -14.90 -20.86 5.72
N ILE A 399 -13.64 -20.82 5.28
CA ILE A 399 -12.52 -20.30 6.08
C ILE A 399 -12.69 -18.79 6.27
N TRP A 400 -12.97 -18.07 5.19
CA TRP A 400 -13.21 -16.62 5.19
C TRP A 400 -14.36 -16.23 6.11
N ALA A 401 -15.48 -16.95 6.03
CA ALA A 401 -16.62 -16.77 6.93
C ALA A 401 -16.28 -17.11 8.38
N GLY A 402 -15.37 -18.07 8.61
CA GLY A 402 -14.88 -18.39 9.95
C GLY A 402 -14.04 -17.28 10.58
N ILE A 403 -13.40 -16.43 9.77
CA ILE A 403 -12.57 -15.30 10.22
C ILE A 403 -13.42 -14.03 10.35
N PHE A 404 -14.19 -13.68 9.32
CA PHE A 404 -14.88 -12.38 9.20
C PHE A 404 -16.41 -12.46 9.31
N GLY A 405 -16.98 -13.64 9.40
CA GLY A 405 -18.43 -13.87 9.38
C GLY A 405 -19.00 -14.12 7.98
N PRO A 406 -20.23 -14.66 7.88
CA PRO A 406 -20.81 -15.14 6.62
C PRO A 406 -21.11 -14.01 5.61
N GLU A 407 -21.43 -12.81 6.08
CA GLU A 407 -21.76 -11.65 5.23
C GLU A 407 -20.55 -11.11 4.42
N ALA A 408 -19.35 -11.52 4.83
CA ALA A 408 -18.08 -11.15 4.25
C ALA A 408 -17.71 -11.99 3.02
N VAL A 409 -18.45 -13.06 2.69
CA VAL A 409 -18.20 -13.89 1.50
C VAL A 409 -18.89 -13.26 0.28
N ARG A 410 -18.22 -12.27 -0.30
CA ARG A 410 -18.66 -11.58 -1.53
C ARG A 410 -17.42 -11.28 -2.40
N PRO A 411 -17.52 -11.26 -3.74
CA PRO A 411 -16.35 -11.15 -4.61
C PRO A 411 -15.48 -9.90 -4.34
N ASP A 412 -16.12 -8.80 -3.98
CA ASP A 412 -15.53 -7.49 -3.69
C ASP A 412 -15.10 -7.30 -2.23
N ALA A 413 -15.37 -8.28 -1.35
CA ALA A 413 -14.95 -8.18 0.04
C ALA A 413 -13.45 -8.31 0.14
N ASP A 414 -12.84 -7.25 0.64
CA ASP A 414 -11.41 -7.17 0.83
C ASP A 414 -10.98 -7.64 2.23
N PHE A 415 -9.91 -8.42 2.28
CA PHE A 415 -9.34 -8.94 3.53
C PHE A 415 -9.09 -7.86 4.58
N PHE A 416 -8.50 -6.73 4.20
CA PHE A 416 -8.11 -5.67 5.14
C PHE A 416 -9.28 -4.76 5.50
N ASP A 417 -10.21 -4.50 4.57
CA ASP A 417 -11.43 -3.73 4.85
C ASP A 417 -12.33 -4.45 5.87
N LEU A 418 -12.25 -5.79 5.94
CA LEU A 418 -12.94 -6.62 6.92
C LEU A 418 -12.26 -6.65 8.30
N GLY A 419 -11.14 -5.92 8.46
CA GLY A 419 -10.34 -5.91 9.69
C GLY A 419 -9.30 -7.03 9.76
N GLY A 420 -8.96 -7.65 8.63
CA GLY A 420 -7.86 -8.61 8.56
C GLY A 420 -6.51 -7.96 8.86
N ASP A 421 -5.67 -8.66 9.59
CA ASP A 421 -4.28 -8.28 9.87
C ASP A 421 -3.32 -9.42 9.46
N SER A 422 -2.02 -9.21 9.67
CA SER A 422 -1.00 -10.21 9.35
C SER A 422 -1.23 -11.55 10.08
N LEU A 423 -1.86 -11.54 11.26
CA LEU A 423 -2.15 -12.76 12.01
C LEU A 423 -3.38 -13.49 11.43
N ALA A 424 -4.43 -12.77 11.07
CA ALA A 424 -5.55 -13.30 10.31
C ALA A 424 -5.05 -13.88 8.97
N ALA A 425 -4.02 -13.30 8.35
CA ALA A 425 -3.42 -13.82 7.13
C ALA A 425 -2.70 -15.15 7.38
N VAL A 426 -1.90 -15.25 8.46
CA VAL A 426 -1.30 -16.52 8.89
C VAL A 426 -2.38 -17.58 9.15
N ARG A 427 -3.49 -17.21 9.81
CA ARG A 427 -4.61 -18.11 10.08
C ARG A 427 -5.30 -18.56 8.79
N LEU A 428 -5.55 -17.64 7.86
CA LEU A 428 -6.13 -17.93 6.55
C LEU A 428 -5.26 -18.92 5.78
N LEU A 429 -3.96 -18.64 5.64
CA LEU A 429 -2.99 -19.50 4.97
C LEU A 429 -2.94 -20.90 5.60
N ALA A 430 -2.86 -20.99 6.93
CA ALA A 430 -2.83 -22.27 7.63
C ALA A 430 -4.09 -23.13 7.42
N HIS A 431 -5.26 -22.49 7.30
CA HIS A 431 -6.51 -23.19 7.05
C HIS A 431 -6.66 -23.61 5.58
N VAL A 432 -6.24 -22.74 4.66
CA VAL A 432 -6.25 -23.01 3.21
C VAL A 432 -5.30 -24.17 2.92
N GLU A 433 -4.07 -24.14 3.41
CA GLU A 433 -3.07 -25.19 3.24
C GLU A 433 -3.58 -26.56 3.72
N ARG A 434 -4.12 -26.60 4.94
CA ARG A 434 -4.63 -27.85 5.54
C ARG A 434 -5.75 -28.50 4.71
N ARG A 435 -6.53 -27.69 4.00
CA ARG A 435 -7.69 -28.15 3.23
C ARG A 435 -7.40 -28.33 1.74
N LEU A 436 -6.51 -27.52 1.17
CA LEU A 436 -6.34 -27.38 -0.28
C LEU A 436 -4.91 -27.67 -0.78
N GLY A 437 -3.94 -27.85 0.12
CA GLY A 437 -2.52 -28.10 -0.17
C GLY A 437 -1.63 -26.86 -0.05
N GLU A 438 -0.32 -27.07 0.09
CA GLU A 438 0.67 -25.99 0.34
C GLU A 438 0.76 -24.95 -0.79
N ASP A 439 0.58 -25.37 -2.04
CA ASP A 439 0.65 -24.48 -3.22
C ASP A 439 -0.68 -23.82 -3.58
N ALA A 440 -1.72 -23.99 -2.75
CA ALA A 440 -3.06 -23.52 -3.09
C ALA A 440 -3.17 -22.00 -3.13
N LEU A 441 -2.45 -21.30 -2.24
CA LEU A 441 -2.46 -19.85 -2.11
C LEU A 441 -1.10 -19.37 -1.61
N THR A 442 -0.47 -18.45 -2.32
CA THR A 442 0.79 -17.84 -1.91
C THR A 442 0.54 -16.71 -0.89
N PRO A 443 1.44 -16.51 0.09
CA PRO A 443 1.29 -15.44 1.08
C PRO A 443 1.21 -14.05 0.44
N ASP A 444 2.05 -13.76 -0.56
CA ASP A 444 2.08 -12.50 -1.31
C ASP A 444 0.70 -12.04 -1.82
N LEU A 445 -0.14 -12.98 -2.30
CA LEU A 445 -1.41 -12.62 -2.91
C LEU A 445 -2.38 -11.95 -1.93
N ILE A 446 -2.30 -12.30 -0.64
CA ILE A 446 -3.12 -11.65 0.40
C ILE A 446 -2.77 -10.17 0.52
N PHE A 447 -1.57 -9.74 0.14
CA PHE A 447 -1.11 -8.36 0.27
C PHE A 447 -1.13 -7.58 -1.05
N THR A 448 -1.09 -8.29 -2.19
CA THR A 448 -1.15 -7.68 -3.53
C THR A 448 -2.56 -7.62 -4.10
N ASP A 449 -3.40 -8.65 -3.90
CA ASP A 449 -4.80 -8.69 -4.35
C ASP A 449 -5.71 -9.41 -3.32
N SER A 450 -6.07 -8.67 -2.28
CA SER A 450 -6.73 -9.13 -1.05
C SER A 450 -8.23 -9.40 -1.16
N THR A 451 -8.84 -9.27 -2.34
CA THR A 451 -10.29 -9.51 -2.48
C THR A 451 -10.62 -10.99 -2.45
N PHE A 452 -11.75 -11.37 -1.85
CA PHE A 452 -12.22 -12.75 -1.87
C PHE A 452 -12.29 -13.31 -3.31
N GLY A 453 -12.73 -12.49 -4.27
CA GLY A 453 -12.78 -12.85 -5.68
C GLY A 453 -11.42 -13.19 -6.28
N ALA A 454 -10.40 -12.37 -6.01
CA ALA A 454 -9.04 -12.60 -6.50
C ALA A 454 -8.38 -13.82 -5.86
N LEU A 455 -8.52 -13.96 -4.54
CA LEU A 455 -8.00 -15.12 -3.80
C LEU A 455 -8.70 -16.42 -4.25
N ALA A 456 -10.01 -16.37 -4.52
CA ALA A 456 -10.74 -17.48 -5.12
C ALA A 456 -10.20 -17.83 -6.51
N ALA A 457 -9.97 -16.82 -7.36
CA ALA A 457 -9.43 -17.04 -8.70
C ALA A 457 -8.05 -17.68 -8.69
N ALA A 458 -7.16 -17.23 -7.80
CA ALA A 458 -5.83 -17.83 -7.65
C ALA A 458 -5.87 -19.27 -7.12
N ILE A 459 -6.75 -19.56 -6.16
CA ILE A 459 -6.95 -20.92 -5.64
C ILE A 459 -7.47 -21.87 -6.72
N GLU A 460 -8.27 -21.39 -7.66
CA GLU A 460 -8.71 -22.20 -8.81
C GLU A 460 -7.59 -22.38 -9.85
N ALA A 461 -6.77 -21.35 -10.06
CA ALA A 461 -5.65 -21.39 -11.00
C ALA A 461 -4.51 -22.33 -10.54
N SER A 462 -4.32 -22.50 -9.22
CA SER A 462 -3.28 -23.37 -8.62
C SER A 462 -3.57 -24.88 -8.69
N ALA A 463 -4.47 -25.33 -9.57
CA ALA A 463 -4.91 -26.72 -9.63
C ALA A 463 -3.76 -27.72 -9.88
N PRO A 464 -3.70 -28.86 -9.15
CA PRO A 464 -2.67 -29.87 -9.36
C PRO A 464 -2.79 -30.51 -10.75
N PRO A 465 -1.68 -31.05 -11.32
CA PRO A 465 -1.72 -31.71 -12.62
C PRO A 465 -2.75 -32.85 -12.59
N ARG A 466 -3.66 -32.85 -13.56
CA ARG A 466 -4.68 -33.89 -13.73
C ARG A 466 -4.03 -35.26 -13.65
N ALA A 467 -4.46 -36.08 -12.69
CA ALA A 467 -4.16 -37.50 -12.66
C ALA A 467 -4.48 -38.08 -14.05
N SER A 468 -3.46 -38.59 -14.74
CA SER A 468 -3.60 -39.09 -16.10
C SER A 468 -4.66 -40.17 -16.14
N ALA A 469 -5.53 -40.07 -17.15
CA ALA A 469 -6.48 -41.10 -17.51
C ALA A 469 -5.85 -42.50 -17.39
N ALA A 470 -6.41 -43.33 -16.51
CA ALA A 470 -6.15 -44.74 -16.47
C ALA A 470 -6.54 -45.33 -17.83
N THR A 471 -5.56 -45.43 -18.73
CA THR A 471 -5.66 -46.22 -19.95
C THR A 471 -5.54 -47.67 -19.52
N GLY A 472 -6.69 -48.31 -19.35
CA GLY A 472 -6.78 -49.76 -19.30
C GLY A 472 -6.30 -50.33 -20.63
N ALA A 473 -5.06 -50.82 -20.64
CA ALA A 473 -4.55 -51.74 -21.65
C ALA A 473 -3.78 -52.85 -20.92
N GLN A 474 -4.53 -53.80 -20.35
CA GLN A 474 -4.00 -55.12 -20.03
C GLN A 474 -3.59 -55.82 -21.33
N ARG A 475 -2.28 -55.89 -21.59
CA ARG A 475 -1.69 -57.03 -22.31
C ARG A 475 -0.95 -57.88 -21.30
N THR A 476 -1.61 -58.94 -20.85
CA THR A 476 -0.99 -60.04 -20.13
C THR A 476 -0.18 -60.88 -21.13
N GLY A 477 1.14 -60.69 -21.15
CA GLY A 477 2.09 -61.67 -21.67
C GLY A 477 2.81 -62.30 -20.48
N SER A 478 2.28 -63.43 -20.00
CA SER A 478 2.91 -64.28 -19.00
C SER A 478 3.79 -65.32 -19.71
N GLU A 479 5.10 -65.13 -19.66
CA GLU A 479 6.06 -66.23 -19.82
C GLU A 479 6.24 -66.88 -18.44
N ASP A 480 5.88 -68.16 -18.34
CA ASP A 480 6.10 -69.03 -17.19
C ASP A 480 7.18 -70.07 -17.57
N PRO A 481 8.01 -70.52 -16.63
CA PRO A 481 9.25 -71.24 -16.93
C PRO A 481 9.02 -72.74 -17.17
N THR A 482 9.86 -73.30 -18.04
CA THR A 482 10.00 -74.74 -18.33
C THR A 482 10.24 -75.60 -17.07
N PRO A 483 9.62 -76.78 -16.98
CA PRO A 483 10.17 -77.90 -16.23
C PRO A 483 10.70 -79.01 -17.14
N ASP A 484 11.86 -79.52 -16.72
CA ASP A 484 12.58 -80.69 -17.17
C ASP A 484 11.73 -81.98 -17.15
N ARG A 485 11.75 -82.74 -18.25
CA ARG A 485 11.39 -84.16 -18.32
C ARG A 485 12.27 -84.85 -19.37
N GLY A 486 13.37 -85.46 -18.92
CA GLY A 486 13.97 -86.61 -19.60
C GLY A 486 13.09 -87.84 -19.39
N GLU A 487 12.64 -88.44 -20.49
CA GLU A 487 12.15 -89.83 -20.50
C GLU A 487 13.30 -90.79 -20.90
N PRO A 488 13.25 -92.04 -20.43
CA PRO A 488 14.39 -92.98 -20.44
C PRO A 488 14.80 -93.51 -21.81
#